data_AF-A0A183ELA5-F1
#
_entry.id   AF-A0A183ELA5-F1
#
_cell.length_a   1.000
_cell.length_b   1.000
_cell.length_c   1.000
_cell.angle_alpha   90.00
_cell.angle_beta   90.00
_cell.angle_gamma   90.00
#
_symmetry.space_group_name_H-M   'P 1'
#
loop_
_entity.id
_entity.type
_entity.pdbx_description
1 polymer ?
#
loop_
_entity_poly.entity_id
_entity_poly.type
_entity_poly.pdbx_seq_one_letter_code
_entity_poly.pdbx_strand_id
1 'polypeptide(L)'
;MQVICDYYYSLFVGKHLDIQPALISSPEYLLKFGPGDCSVDQCPYNFTIVAQTGAAHVLHITDGTTEIYTVVRPNTVNMLWQLPQFFVMTLGEVLFSVTGLEFSYSQAPPNMKSVLQAMWLMTVFLGNVIDMLISGSHIVAEPATEFFVYAFMMIVVIGIFIMLAVRYTYAEDRNMQMKFTEKQSQGIGLEHGNSSTASSYD
;
A
#
# COMPACT_ATOMS: atom_id res chain seq x y z
N MET A 1 11.67 8.05 -13.63
CA MET A 1 12.04 8.72 -14.89
C MET A 1 12.97 7.76 -15.64
N GLN A 2 12.39 6.77 -16.31
CA GLN A 2 13.14 5.79 -17.10
C GLN A 2 12.42 5.73 -18.44
N VAL A 3 13.00 6.34 -19.45
CA VAL A 3 12.61 6.05 -20.83
C VAL A 3 13.17 4.67 -21.11
N ILE A 4 12.35 3.63 -20.92
CA ILE A 4 12.65 2.30 -21.42
C ILE A 4 12.38 2.37 -22.92
N CYS A 5 13.35 2.87 -23.68
CA CYS A 5 13.43 2.59 -25.10
C CYS A 5 13.92 1.15 -25.21
N ASP A 6 13.00 0.19 -25.10
CA ASP A 6 13.29 -1.17 -25.52
C ASP A 6 13.60 -1.12 -27.01
N TYR A 7 14.88 -1.29 -27.28
CA TYR A 7 15.47 -1.44 -28.58
C TYR A 7 14.88 -2.68 -29.27
N TYR A 8 13.75 -2.53 -29.95
CA TYR A 8 13.21 -3.54 -30.85
C TYR A 8 13.45 -3.11 -32.30
N TYR A 9 14.71 -3.19 -32.72
CA TYR A 9 15.09 -3.15 -34.12
C TYR A 9 14.65 -4.45 -34.80
N SER A 10 13.45 -4.43 -35.35
CA SER A 10 13.12 -5.23 -36.52
C SER A 10 12.29 -4.38 -37.49
N LEU A 11 12.84 -3.22 -37.89
CA LEU A 11 12.53 -2.74 -39.23
C LEU A 11 13.18 -3.75 -40.19
N PHE A 12 12.39 -4.29 -41.12
CA PHE A 12 12.87 -5.16 -42.19
C PHE A 12 14.21 -4.65 -42.77
N VAL A 13 15.13 -5.60 -43.02
CA VAL A 13 16.49 -5.42 -43.54
C VAL A 13 16.62 -4.20 -44.46
N GLY A 14 17.39 -3.20 -44.02
CA GLY A 14 17.78 -2.04 -44.82
C GLY A 14 16.99 -0.74 -44.60
N LYS A 15 16.28 -0.54 -43.48
CA LYS A 15 15.64 0.74 -43.13
C LYS A 15 16.17 1.25 -41.77
N HIS A 16 16.59 2.52 -41.71
CA HIS A 16 17.10 3.16 -40.48
C HIS A 16 16.10 4.16 -39.89
N LEU A 17 16.09 4.28 -38.55
CA LEU A 17 15.29 5.24 -37.79
C LEU A 17 16.23 6.05 -36.89
N ASP A 18 16.30 7.36 -37.12
CA ASP A 18 17.04 8.28 -36.25
C ASP A 18 16.07 9.20 -35.50
N ILE A 19 16.34 9.39 -34.21
CA ILE A 19 15.54 10.21 -33.30
C ILE A 19 16.44 11.33 -32.81
N GLN A 20 16.19 12.55 -33.26
CA GLN A 20 16.97 13.69 -32.79
C GLN A 20 16.32 14.21 -31.49
N PRO A 21 16.97 14.06 -30.32
CA PRO A 21 16.43 14.59 -29.09
C PRO A 21 16.53 16.10 -29.11
N ALA A 22 15.47 16.78 -28.69
CA ALA A 22 15.56 18.20 -28.40
C ALA A 22 16.40 18.41 -27.13
N LEU A 23 17.35 19.36 -27.19
CA LEU A 23 18.34 19.61 -26.13
C LEU A 23 17.75 20.15 -24.81
N ILE A 24 16.49 20.56 -24.82
CA ILE A 24 15.69 21.04 -23.68
C ILE A 24 14.33 20.37 -23.80
N SER A 25 13.64 20.11 -22.68
CA SER A 25 12.32 19.47 -22.50
C SER A 25 11.17 20.02 -23.38
N SER A 26 11.36 20.11 -24.69
CA SER A 26 10.30 20.29 -25.65
C SER A 26 9.67 18.92 -25.90
N PRO A 27 8.34 18.85 -25.94
CA PRO A 27 7.63 17.60 -26.19
C PRO A 27 7.79 17.13 -27.64
N GLU A 28 8.45 17.91 -28.51
CA GLU A 28 8.62 17.61 -29.92
C GLU A 28 9.87 16.75 -30.16
N TYR A 29 9.67 15.57 -30.75
CA TYR A 29 10.74 14.70 -31.23
C TYR A 29 10.63 14.56 -32.73
N LEU A 30 11.76 14.71 -33.41
CA LEU A 30 11.84 14.52 -34.85
C LEU A 30 12.28 13.09 -35.14
N LEU A 31 11.46 12.37 -35.90
CA LEU A 31 11.71 11.03 -36.41
C LEU A 31 12.09 11.14 -37.89
N LYS A 32 13.20 10.50 -38.28
CA LYS A 32 13.65 10.42 -39.66
C LYS A 32 13.73 8.95 -40.08
N PHE A 33 13.13 8.61 -41.23
CA PHE A 33 13.11 7.23 -41.75
C PHE A 33 13.33 7.20 -43.27
N GLY A 34 13.98 6.14 -43.76
CA GLY A 34 14.25 5.96 -45.20
C GLY A 34 14.74 4.54 -45.57
N PRO A 35 14.64 4.15 -46.86
CA PRO A 35 15.25 2.92 -47.39
C PRO A 35 16.75 3.12 -47.66
N GLY A 36 17.59 2.21 -47.17
CA GLY A 36 19.06 2.24 -47.23
C GLY A 36 19.73 2.82 -45.97
N ASP A 37 21.07 2.75 -45.90
CA ASP A 37 21.91 3.40 -44.89
C ASP A 37 21.87 4.93 -45.06
N CYS A 38 20.73 5.58 -44.80
CA CYS A 38 20.63 7.03 -44.86
C CYS A 38 21.22 7.66 -43.59
N SER A 39 22.26 8.49 -43.77
CA SER A 39 22.78 9.35 -42.72
C SER A 39 21.74 10.43 -42.37
N VAL A 40 21.78 10.90 -41.13
CA VAL A 40 20.80 11.75 -40.43
C VAL A 40 20.24 12.93 -41.25
N ASP A 41 21.00 13.46 -42.21
CA ASP A 41 20.63 14.66 -42.97
C ASP A 41 19.94 14.39 -44.32
N GLN A 42 19.89 13.13 -44.78
CA GLN A 42 19.46 12.78 -46.15
C GLN A 42 18.26 11.84 -46.25
N CYS A 43 17.58 11.54 -45.13
CA CYS A 43 16.38 10.71 -45.19
C CYS A 43 15.17 11.52 -45.73
N PRO A 44 14.42 11.00 -46.72
CA PRO A 44 13.38 11.76 -47.44
C PRO A 44 12.09 11.96 -46.65
N TYR A 45 11.89 11.24 -45.54
CA TYR A 45 10.68 11.33 -44.73
C TYR A 45 11.01 11.81 -43.32
N ASN A 46 10.41 12.95 -42.95
CA ASN A 46 10.51 13.56 -41.64
C ASN A 46 9.12 13.62 -40.99
N PHE A 47 9.05 13.23 -39.72
CA PHE A 47 7.81 13.27 -38.96
C PHE A 47 8.07 13.75 -37.53
N THR A 48 7.28 14.69 -37.04
CA THR A 48 7.40 15.23 -35.68
C THR A 48 6.33 14.63 -34.79
N ILE A 49 6.72 14.00 -33.69
CA ILE A 49 5.80 13.52 -32.64
C ILE A 49 5.84 14.48 -31.44
N VAL A 50 4.68 14.68 -30.82
CA VAL A 50 4.56 15.38 -29.54
C VAL A 50 4.42 14.32 -28.45
N ALA A 51 5.52 13.98 -27.78
CA ALA A 51 5.54 13.09 -26.63
C ALA A 51 5.67 13.92 -25.34
N GLN A 52 4.55 14.07 -24.63
CA GLN A 52 4.52 14.69 -23.31
C GLN A 52 4.91 13.67 -22.23
N THR A 53 5.36 14.17 -21.08
CA THR A 53 5.87 13.33 -19.97
C THR A 53 4.81 12.32 -19.50
N GLY A 54 5.19 11.04 -19.42
CA GLY A 54 4.32 9.95 -18.98
C GLY A 54 3.41 9.35 -20.06
N ALA A 55 3.45 9.86 -21.30
CA ALA A 55 2.77 9.23 -22.43
C ALA A 55 3.62 8.12 -23.06
N ALA A 56 2.96 7.09 -23.56
CA ALA A 56 3.57 6.03 -24.37
C ALA A 56 2.92 6.06 -25.76
N HIS A 57 3.74 6.22 -26.79
CA HIS A 57 3.31 6.28 -28.19
C HIS A 57 3.88 5.07 -28.94
N VAL A 58 3.02 4.34 -29.64
CA VAL A 58 3.41 3.28 -30.57
C VAL A 58 3.27 3.81 -31.98
N LEU A 59 4.31 3.62 -32.78
CA LEU A 59 4.40 4.09 -34.16
C LEU A 59 4.33 2.88 -35.08
N HIS A 60 3.30 2.84 -35.92
CA HIS A 60 3.16 1.83 -36.95
C HIS A 60 3.54 2.44 -38.30
N ILE A 61 4.63 1.95 -38.90
CA ILE A 61 5.19 2.49 -40.15
C ILE A 61 5.03 1.44 -41.25
N THR A 62 4.19 1.70 -42.25
CA THR A 62 3.98 0.82 -43.43
C THR A 62 4.12 1.65 -44.72
N ASP A 63 5.09 1.29 -45.56
CA ASP A 63 5.41 1.88 -46.89
C ASP A 63 4.76 3.24 -47.22
N GLY A 64 5.21 4.29 -46.52
CA GLY A 64 4.82 5.69 -46.78
C GLY A 64 3.68 6.23 -45.89
N THR A 65 3.06 5.40 -45.05
CA THR A 65 2.05 5.81 -44.07
C THR A 65 2.55 5.57 -42.65
N THR A 66 2.36 6.56 -41.78
CA THR A 66 2.75 6.51 -40.37
C THR A 66 1.51 6.76 -39.51
N GLU A 67 1.09 5.75 -38.77
CA GLU A 67 0.00 5.87 -37.80
C GLU A 67 0.56 5.89 -36.38
N ILE A 68 0.06 6.83 -35.57
CA ILE A 68 0.46 6.98 -34.16
C ILE A 68 -0.68 6.48 -33.29
N TYR A 69 -0.39 5.51 -32.44
CA TYR A 69 -1.29 5.04 -31.41
C TYR A 69 -0.78 5.49 -30.05
N THR A 70 -1.58 6.29 -29.34
CA THR A 70 -1.27 6.66 -27.95
C THR A 70 -1.72 5.53 -27.03
N VAL A 71 -0.78 4.76 -26.49
CA VAL A 71 -1.06 3.65 -25.56
C VAL A 71 -1.36 4.21 -24.17
N VAL A 72 -0.65 5.26 -23.77
CA VAL A 72 -0.86 5.94 -22.48
C VAL A 72 -1.03 7.43 -22.73
N ARG A 73 -2.11 8.00 -22.19
CA ARG A 73 -2.38 9.44 -22.28
C ARG A 73 -1.33 10.23 -21.50
N PRO A 74 -0.98 11.43 -21.97
CA PRO A 74 -0.02 12.27 -21.28
C PRO A 74 -0.52 12.67 -19.89
N ASN A 75 0.37 12.63 -18.92
CA ASN A 75 0.02 12.97 -17.56
C ASN A 75 -0.10 14.50 -17.42
N THR A 76 -1.28 14.97 -17.03
CA THR A 76 -1.55 16.39 -16.80
C THR A 76 -1.44 16.79 -15.33
N VAL A 77 -1.23 15.84 -14.42
CA VAL A 77 -1.22 16.06 -12.98
C VAL A 77 0.22 16.06 -12.44
N ASN A 78 0.57 17.12 -11.70
CA ASN A 78 1.86 17.20 -11.02
C ASN A 78 2.02 16.05 -10.02
N MET A 79 3.16 15.36 -10.06
CA MET A 79 3.53 14.30 -9.10
C MET A 79 3.44 14.77 -7.64
N LEU A 80 3.63 16.07 -7.40
CA LEU A 80 3.55 16.68 -6.07
C LEU A 80 2.17 16.51 -5.40
N TRP A 81 1.10 16.29 -6.17
CA TRP A 81 -0.23 16.01 -5.62
C TRP A 81 -0.34 14.66 -4.91
N GLN A 82 0.62 13.75 -5.08
CA GLN A 82 0.64 12.48 -4.34
C GLN A 82 1.22 12.65 -2.92
N LEU A 83 2.01 13.71 -2.67
CA LEU A 83 2.64 13.92 -1.36
C LEU A 83 1.63 14.07 -0.22
N PRO A 84 0.55 14.87 -0.34
CA PRO A 84 -0.46 14.97 0.71
C PRO A 84 -1.12 13.62 1.03
N GLN A 85 -1.38 12.80 0.01
CA GLN A 85 -1.99 11.48 0.18
C GLN A 85 -1.08 10.55 0.98
N PHE A 86 0.20 10.44 0.61
CA PHE A 86 1.16 9.62 1.35
C PHE A 86 1.34 10.10 2.80
N PHE A 87 1.35 11.43 3.01
CA PHE A 87 1.45 12.00 4.36
C PHE A 87 0.26 11.59 5.24
N VAL A 88 -0.97 11.73 4.74
CA VAL A 88 -2.17 11.35 5.51
C VAL A 88 -2.22 9.84 5.77
N MET A 89 -1.87 9.00 4.78
CA MET A 89 -1.86 7.55 4.97
C MET A 89 -0.85 7.10 6.02
N THR A 90 0.38 7.61 5.95
CA THR A 90 1.45 7.26 6.91
C THR A 90 1.13 7.74 8.32
N LEU A 91 0.53 8.93 8.47
CA LEU A 91 0.03 9.38 9.77
C LEU A 91 -1.06 8.45 10.32
N GLY A 92 -2.03 8.06 9.49
CA GLY A 92 -3.08 7.12 9.88
C GLY A 92 -2.51 5.78 10.33
N GLU A 93 -1.53 5.25 9.59
CA GLU A 93 -0.84 4.01 9.93
C GLU A 93 -0.14 4.10 11.29
N VAL A 94 0.66 5.14 11.53
CA VAL A 94 1.38 5.31 12.81
C VAL A 94 0.39 5.47 13.98
N LEU A 95 -0.64 6.30 13.80
CA LEU A 95 -1.62 6.57 14.83
C LEU A 95 -2.52 5.38 15.15
N PHE A 96 -2.74 4.45 14.22
CA PHE A 96 -3.58 3.28 14.45
C PHE A 96 -2.76 2.04 14.80
N SER A 97 -1.73 1.73 14.01
CA SER A 97 -0.93 0.51 14.14
C SER A 97 -0.04 0.53 15.38
N VAL A 98 0.76 1.58 15.55
CA VAL A 98 1.75 1.65 16.65
C VAL A 98 1.04 1.82 17.99
N THR A 99 0.05 2.71 18.08
CA THR A 99 -0.69 2.95 19.32
C THR A 99 -1.55 1.75 19.72
N GLY A 100 -2.17 1.06 18.75
CA GLY A 100 -3.00 -0.12 18.99
C GLY A 100 -2.18 -1.30 19.53
N LEU A 101 -0.97 -1.50 19.00
CA LEU A 101 -0.01 -2.47 19.51
C LEU A 101 0.50 -2.11 20.91
N GLU A 102 0.85 -0.84 21.14
CA GLU A 102 1.31 -0.36 22.44
C GLU A 102 0.25 -0.57 23.53
N PHE A 103 -1.01 -0.22 23.24
CA PHE A 103 -2.14 -0.48 24.13
C PHE A 103 -2.36 -1.98 24.35
N SER A 104 -2.32 -2.79 23.30
CA SER A 104 -2.48 -4.24 23.42
C SER A 104 -1.38 -4.88 24.27
N TYR A 105 -0.14 -4.39 24.15
CA TYR A 105 0.98 -4.82 24.99
C TYR A 105 0.85 -4.37 26.44
N SER A 106 0.27 -3.20 26.72
CA SER A 106 0.04 -2.74 28.10
C SER A 106 -1.08 -3.52 28.81
N GLN A 107 -2.04 -4.06 28.05
CA GLN A 107 -3.18 -4.80 28.58
C GLN A 107 -2.94 -6.32 28.67
N ALA A 108 -1.86 -6.83 28.09
CA ALA A 108 -1.58 -8.27 28.02
C ALA A 108 -0.51 -8.75 29.03
N PRO A 109 -0.58 -10.01 29.50
CA PRO A 109 0.42 -10.59 30.39
C PRO A 109 1.82 -10.60 29.75
N PRO A 110 2.90 -10.43 30.54
CA PRO A 110 4.27 -10.25 30.03
C PRO A 110 4.79 -11.39 29.13
N ASN A 111 4.20 -12.59 29.23
CA ASN A 111 4.62 -13.77 28.47
C ASN A 111 3.94 -13.92 27.10
N MET A 112 3.02 -13.02 26.70
CA MET A 112 2.21 -13.17 25.48
C MET A 112 2.55 -12.20 24.34
N LYS A 113 3.63 -11.43 24.46
CA LYS A 113 3.99 -10.39 23.46
C LYS A 113 4.19 -10.96 22.06
N SER A 114 4.85 -12.11 21.93
CA SER A 114 5.08 -12.76 20.62
C SER A 114 3.78 -13.22 19.96
N VAL A 115 2.83 -13.74 20.74
CA VAL A 115 1.52 -14.17 20.23
C VAL A 115 0.71 -12.97 19.75
N LEU A 116 0.74 -11.84 20.46
CA LEU A 116 0.07 -10.61 20.03
C LEU A 116 0.64 -10.08 18.71
N GLN A 117 1.96 -10.06 18.55
CA GLN A 117 2.60 -9.68 17.29
C GLN A 117 2.18 -10.62 16.14
N ALA A 118 2.13 -11.93 16.40
CA ALA A 118 1.67 -12.90 15.40
C ALA A 118 0.20 -12.69 15.01
N MET A 119 -0.68 -12.41 15.98
CA MET A 119 -2.08 -12.10 15.73
C MET A 119 -2.24 -10.80 14.95
N TRP A 120 -1.42 -9.79 15.24
CA TRP A 120 -1.38 -8.54 14.48
C TRP A 120 -0.96 -8.74 13.02
N LEU A 121 0.06 -9.56 12.77
CA LEU A 121 0.47 -9.88 11.39
C LEU A 121 -0.57 -10.71 10.65
N MET A 122 -1.30 -11.58 11.35
CA MET A 122 -2.37 -12.37 10.78
C MET A 122 -3.53 -11.50 10.29
N THR A 123 -3.89 -10.43 11.02
CA THR A 123 -4.94 -9.51 10.55
C THR A 123 -4.50 -8.72 9.32
N VAL A 124 -3.22 -8.31 9.24
CA VAL A 124 -2.65 -7.67 8.04
C VAL A 124 -2.70 -8.62 6.84
N PHE A 125 -2.34 -9.90 7.03
CA PHE A 125 -2.46 -10.91 5.98
C PHE A 125 -3.90 -11.07 5.49
N LEU A 126 -4.87 -11.19 6.40
CA LEU A 126 -6.28 -11.30 6.03
C LEU A 126 -6.78 -10.04 5.28
N GLY A 127 -6.33 -8.85 5.68
CA GLY A 127 -6.63 -7.60 4.97
C GLY A 127 -6.13 -7.63 3.52
N ASN A 128 -4.88 -8.05 3.31
CA ASN A 128 -4.30 -8.18 1.97
C ASN A 128 -5.00 -9.24 1.12
N VAL A 129 -5.46 -10.35 1.72
CA VAL A 129 -6.24 -11.37 1.02
C VAL A 129 -7.59 -10.83 0.57
N ILE A 130 -8.26 -10.03 1.41
CA ILE A 130 -9.54 -9.38 1.07
C ILE A 130 -9.34 -8.38 -0.08
N ASP A 131 -8.30 -7.56 -0.02
CA ASP A 131 -7.94 -6.59 -1.09
C ASP A 131 -7.71 -7.30 -2.43
N MET A 132 -6.90 -8.37 -2.42
CA MET A 132 -6.64 -9.18 -3.62
C MET A 132 -7.92 -9.82 -4.17
N LEU A 133 -8.84 -10.27 -3.31
CA LEU A 133 -10.10 -10.86 -3.75
C LEU A 133 -10.98 -9.83 -4.46
N ILE A 134 -11.01 -8.59 -3.97
CA ILE A 134 -11.80 -7.50 -4.55
C ILE A 134 -11.20 -7.07 -5.88
N SER A 135 -9.90 -6.71 -5.92
CA SER A 135 -9.26 -6.27 -7.17
C SER A 135 -9.06 -7.39 -8.19
N GLY A 136 -8.76 -8.61 -7.75
CA GLY A 136 -8.46 -9.75 -8.63
C GLY A 136 -9.68 -10.40 -9.27
N SER A 137 -10.88 -10.21 -8.70
CA SER A 137 -12.11 -10.81 -9.22
C SER A 137 -12.71 -10.03 -10.41
N HIS A 138 -12.21 -8.82 -10.71
CA HIS A 138 -12.75 -7.95 -11.78
C HIS A 138 -14.29 -7.84 -11.78
N ILE A 139 -14.93 -7.98 -10.61
CA ILE A 139 -16.40 -7.95 -10.47
C ILE A 139 -16.95 -6.55 -10.81
N VAL A 140 -16.11 -5.51 -10.70
CA VAL A 140 -16.45 -4.12 -10.94
C VAL A 140 -15.60 -3.60 -12.09
N ALA A 141 -16.21 -3.39 -13.26
CA ALA A 141 -15.48 -3.00 -14.48
C ALA A 141 -14.93 -1.57 -14.42
N GLU A 142 -15.44 -0.74 -13.51
CA GLU A 142 -15.11 0.68 -13.43
C GLU A 142 -14.31 0.99 -12.14
N PRO A 143 -13.08 1.54 -12.26
CA PRO A 143 -12.21 1.82 -11.11
C PRO A 143 -12.82 2.73 -10.05
N ALA A 144 -13.74 3.62 -10.45
CA ALA A 144 -14.41 4.53 -9.54
C ALA A 144 -15.28 3.79 -8.51
N THR A 145 -15.94 2.71 -8.93
CA THR A 145 -16.85 1.94 -8.08
C THR A 145 -16.08 1.08 -7.07
N GLU A 146 -14.87 0.63 -7.43
CA GLU A 146 -13.97 -0.06 -6.49
C GLU A 146 -13.61 0.84 -5.29
N PHE A 147 -13.31 2.13 -5.53
CA PHE A 147 -13.05 3.08 -4.45
C PHE A 147 -14.24 3.29 -3.51
N PHE A 148 -15.48 3.27 -4.04
CA PHE A 148 -16.68 3.36 -3.20
C PHE A 148 -16.87 2.12 -2.31
N VAL A 149 -16.53 0.92 -2.81
CA VAL A 149 -16.56 -0.32 -2.02
C VAL A 149 -15.56 -0.25 -0.87
N TYR A 150 -14.33 0.20 -1.13
CA TYR A 150 -13.34 0.39 -0.06
C TYR A 150 -13.76 1.44 0.97
N ALA A 151 -14.37 2.55 0.53
CA ALA A 151 -14.90 3.57 1.44
C ALA A 151 -16.02 3.01 2.34
N PHE A 152 -16.93 2.20 1.79
CA PHE A 152 -17.97 1.54 2.58
C PHE A 152 -17.38 0.56 3.60
N MET A 153 -16.40 -0.24 3.20
CA MET A 153 -15.72 -1.18 4.10
C MET A 153 -15.03 -0.44 5.27
N MET A 154 -14.41 0.72 5.00
CA MET A 154 -13.81 1.55 6.05
C MET A 154 -14.84 2.09 7.05
N ILE A 155 -16.02 2.52 6.60
CA ILE A 155 -17.09 2.97 7.50
C ILE A 155 -17.54 1.82 8.41
N VAL A 156 -17.69 0.62 7.87
CA VAL A 156 -18.05 -0.58 8.65
C VAL A 156 -17.00 -0.86 9.73
N VAL A 157 -15.72 -0.85 9.36
CA VAL A 157 -14.60 -1.07 10.30
C VAL A 157 -14.58 -0.02 11.41
N ILE A 158 -14.74 1.26 11.07
CA ILE A 158 -14.83 2.36 12.05
C ILE A 158 -16.01 2.13 13.01
N GLY A 159 -17.17 1.75 12.48
CA GLY A 159 -18.36 1.45 13.30
C GLY A 159 -18.12 0.33 14.31
N ILE A 160 -17.46 -0.75 13.89
CA ILE A 160 -17.09 -1.87 14.76
C ILE A 160 -16.12 -1.40 15.86
N PHE A 161 -15.10 -0.63 15.51
CA PHE A 161 -14.13 -0.10 16.50
C PHE A 161 -14.80 0.81 17.54
N ILE A 162 -15.72 1.67 17.11
CA ILE A 162 -16.49 2.54 18.03
C ILE A 162 -17.33 1.67 18.98
N MET A 163 -18.01 0.65 18.46
CA MET A 163 -18.80 -0.26 19.31
C MET A 163 -17.93 -0.98 20.35
N LEU A 164 -16.76 -1.48 19.94
CA LEU A 164 -15.82 -2.15 20.84
C LEU A 164 -15.26 -1.19 21.91
N ALA A 165 -14.93 0.04 21.53
CA ALA A 165 -14.44 1.05 22.46
C ALA A 165 -15.46 1.40 23.56
N VAL A 166 -16.74 1.53 23.20
CA VAL A 166 -17.82 1.83 24.16
C VAL A 166 -18.04 0.69 25.16
N ARG A 167 -17.75 -0.56 24.77
CA ARG A 167 -17.91 -1.76 25.60
C ARG A 167 -16.63 -2.21 26.31
N TYR A 168 -15.53 -1.46 26.19
CA TYR A 168 -14.23 -1.87 26.74
C TYR A 168 -14.08 -1.48 28.22
N THR A 169 -13.85 -2.47 29.09
CA THR A 169 -13.45 -2.27 30.50
C THR A 169 -11.92 -2.40 30.60
N TYR A 170 -11.27 -1.44 31.26
CA TYR A 170 -9.81 -1.38 31.41
C TYR A 170 -9.28 -2.47 32.37
N ALA A 171 -8.09 -3.04 32.07
CA ALA A 171 -7.52 -4.10 32.90
C ALA A 171 -6.93 -3.62 34.24
N GLU A 172 -6.84 -2.32 34.51
CA GLU A 172 -6.41 -1.77 35.80
C GLU A 172 -7.27 -2.33 36.95
N ASP A 173 -8.58 -2.47 36.72
CA ASP A 173 -9.53 -3.06 37.66
C ASP A 173 -9.20 -4.53 37.99
N ARG A 174 -8.71 -5.31 37.02
CA ARG A 174 -8.31 -6.73 37.23
C ARG A 174 -7.01 -6.85 38.01
N ASN A 175 -6.02 -6.00 37.73
CA ASN A 175 -4.75 -6.01 38.45
C ASN A 175 -4.94 -5.58 39.91
N MET A 176 -5.86 -4.64 40.16
CA MET A 176 -6.25 -4.25 41.51
C MET A 176 -6.94 -5.43 42.24
N GLN A 177 -7.89 -6.11 41.59
CA GLN A 177 -8.57 -7.29 42.15
C GLN A 177 -7.62 -8.47 42.42
N MET A 178 -6.66 -8.74 41.54
CA MET A 178 -5.64 -9.77 41.79
C MET A 178 -4.75 -9.40 42.98
N LYS A 179 -4.32 -8.14 43.11
CA LYS A 179 -3.57 -7.67 44.28
C LYS A 179 -4.39 -7.74 45.58
N PHE A 180 -5.69 -7.45 45.54
CA PHE A 180 -6.57 -7.61 46.69
C PHE A 180 -6.74 -9.08 47.09
N THR A 181 -6.91 -9.98 46.10
CA THR A 181 -7.07 -11.42 46.32
C THR A 181 -5.78 -12.06 46.86
N GLU A 182 -4.61 -11.65 46.36
CA GLU A 182 -3.30 -12.10 46.86
C GLU A 182 -3.04 -11.62 48.30
N LYS A 183 -3.31 -10.34 48.60
CA LYS A 183 -3.20 -9.80 49.97
C LYS A 183 -4.18 -10.48 50.94
N GLN A 184 -5.38 -10.82 50.47
CA GLN A 184 -6.38 -11.52 51.28
C GLN A 184 -5.98 -12.99 51.50
N SER A 185 -5.45 -13.69 50.50
CA SER A 185 -4.92 -15.05 50.63
C SER A 185 -3.73 -15.13 51.59
N GLN A 186 -2.82 -14.15 51.56
CA GLN A 186 -1.72 -14.05 52.53
C GLN A 186 -2.20 -13.76 53.96
N GLY A 187 -3.29 -12.99 54.13
CA GLY A 187 -3.90 -12.75 55.45
C GLY A 187 -4.60 -14.00 56.01
N ILE A 188 -5.35 -14.73 55.18
CA ILE A 188 -6.08 -15.94 55.59
C ILE A 188 -5.12 -17.11 55.89
N GLY A 189 -3.99 -17.18 55.18
CA GLY A 189 -2.93 -18.18 55.44
C GLY A 189 -2.26 -18.07 56.82
N LEU A 190 -2.30 -16.89 57.46
CA LEU A 190 -1.77 -16.66 58.80
C LEU A 190 -2.79 -16.98 59.92
N GLU A 191 -4.10 -16.85 59.67
CA GLU A 191 -5.14 -17.24 60.65
C GLU A 191 -5.29 -18.77 60.74
N HIS A 192 -5.20 -19.50 59.64
CA HIS A 192 -5.38 -20.95 59.65
C HIS A 192 -4.19 -21.73 60.26
N GLY A 193 -3.02 -21.08 60.38
CA GLY A 193 -1.84 -21.64 61.04
C GLY A 193 -1.87 -21.58 62.58
N ASN A 194 -2.76 -20.79 63.19
CA ASN A 194 -2.80 -20.59 64.64
C ASN A 194 -3.92 -21.35 65.36
N SER A 195 -4.84 -22.01 64.64
CA SER A 195 -5.94 -22.75 65.25
C SER A 195 -5.60 -24.22 65.56
N SER A 196 -4.46 -24.74 65.11
CA SER A 196 -4.07 -26.15 65.29
C SER A 196 -3.21 -26.41 66.53
N THR A 197 -2.92 -25.39 67.35
CA THR A 197 -2.02 -25.48 68.52
C THR A 197 -2.73 -25.22 69.85
N ALA A 198 -4.04 -25.52 69.95
CA ALA A 198 -4.81 -25.33 71.18
C ALA A 198 -5.59 -26.56 71.67
N SER A 199 -5.42 -27.74 71.06
CA SER A 199 -6.13 -28.96 71.48
C SER A 199 -5.18 -30.16 71.59
N SER A 200 -4.21 -30.07 72.50
CA SER A 200 -3.46 -31.24 72.97
C SER A 200 -2.90 -31.00 74.37
N TYR A 201 -3.78 -30.67 75.32
CA TYR A 201 -3.60 -30.89 76.74
C TYR A 201 -4.95 -31.33 77.28
N ASP A 202 -5.17 -32.64 77.28
CA ASP A 202 -5.93 -33.43 78.26
C ASP A 202 -5.50 -34.90 78.09
#